data_AF-A0A9W8KHB1-F1
#
_entry.id   AF-A0A9W8KHB1-F1
#
_cell.length_a   1.000
_cell.length_b   1.000
_cell.length_c   1.000
_cell.angle_alpha   90.00
_cell.angle_beta   90.00
_cell.angle_gamma   90.00
#
_symmetry.space_group_name_H-M   'P 1'
#
loop_
_entity.id
_entity.type
_entity.pdbx_description
1 polymer ?
#
loop_
_entity_poly.entity_id
_entity_poly.type
_entity_poly.pdbx_seq_one_letter_code
_entity_poly.pdbx_strand_id
1 'polypeptide(L)'
;MSDARNEEDVIFMISMIFEDNDKRSCYVLALDSTPSPKSKSGEYDMIRFSEEFELLGGFFEKIRQEDPDVIIGYNIMGFDMKYILQKYYSQLKNVPQAGRAPKIKDEIIHKSWNSSAYGVRECAIFNFVGRCCFDVYSYLSMEVTMQKYSLDFVSQEILGRNKIDMPYKVMFKKYKEGKVDEIADYCFIDSDLTLEIWKKLNLWIAAVEQCKLFKVDIHEMYSKVFYNMQKSDQYLPAKD
;
A
#
# COMPACT_ATOMS: atom_id res chain seq x y z
N MET A 1 -2.09 -0.99 -19.27
CA MET A 1 -1.96 -1.26 -17.83
C MET A 1 -0.59 -1.89 -17.66
N SER A 2 0.18 -1.53 -16.65
CA SER A 2 1.52 -2.10 -16.45
C SER A 2 1.43 -3.60 -16.17
N ASP A 3 2.31 -4.39 -16.77
CA ASP A 3 2.44 -5.84 -16.54
C ASP A 3 3.76 -6.10 -15.84
N ALA A 4 3.73 -6.68 -14.64
CA ALA A 4 4.95 -6.94 -13.87
C ALA A 4 5.92 -7.89 -14.59
N ARG A 5 5.44 -8.68 -15.56
CA ARG A 5 6.26 -9.57 -16.39
C ARG A 5 6.97 -8.86 -17.53
N ASN A 6 6.56 -7.64 -17.85
CA ASN A 6 7.24 -6.81 -18.83
C ASN A 6 8.44 -6.12 -18.17
N GLU A 7 9.63 -6.30 -18.73
CA GLU A 7 10.87 -5.71 -18.21
C GLU A 7 10.85 -4.18 -18.29
N GLU A 8 10.14 -3.61 -19.27
CA GLU A 8 10.00 -2.16 -19.46
C GLU A 8 9.10 -1.49 -18.42
N ASP A 9 8.21 -2.25 -17.78
CA ASP A 9 7.29 -1.73 -16.78
C ASP A 9 7.94 -1.82 -15.39
N VAL A 10 8.91 -0.95 -15.11
CA VAL A 10 9.67 -0.95 -13.85
C VAL A 10 8.92 -0.26 -12.70
N ILE A 11 9.17 -0.72 -11.47
CA ILE A 11 8.87 0.01 -10.24
C ILE A 11 9.96 1.07 -10.08
N PHE A 12 9.65 2.30 -10.47
CA PHE A 12 10.62 3.40 -10.42
C PHE A 12 10.47 4.30 -9.19
N MET A 13 9.43 4.13 -8.37
CA MET A 13 9.21 4.99 -7.22
C MET A 13 8.36 4.32 -6.13
N ILE A 14 8.75 4.50 -4.87
CA ILE A 14 7.98 4.10 -3.69
C ILE A 14 8.05 5.22 -2.66
N SER A 15 6.90 5.72 -2.19
CA SER A 15 6.83 6.65 -1.07
C SER A 15 6.54 5.90 0.24
N MET A 16 7.17 6.34 1.32
CA MET A 16 7.01 5.77 2.65
C MET A 16 6.96 6.88 3.68
N ILE A 17 5.94 6.87 4.53
CA ILE A 17 5.79 7.82 5.64
C ILE A 17 5.70 7.01 6.92
N PHE A 18 6.57 7.33 7.88
CA PHE A 18 6.59 6.73 9.20
C PHE A 18 6.24 7.81 10.22
N GLU A 19 5.30 7.50 11.09
CA GLU A 19 4.86 8.39 12.16
C GLU A 19 4.80 7.62 13.47
N ASP A 20 5.54 8.11 14.46
CA ASP A 20 5.53 7.60 15.83
C ASP A 20 5.49 8.79 16.79
N ASN A 21 4.35 8.97 17.46
CA ASN A 21 4.07 10.12 18.32
C ASN A 21 4.36 11.46 17.60
N ASP A 22 5.39 12.19 18.04
CA ASP A 22 5.80 13.47 17.48
C ASP A 22 6.87 13.35 16.38
N LYS A 23 7.37 12.13 16.12
CA LYS A 23 8.39 11.89 15.09
C LYS A 23 7.72 11.51 13.78
N ARG A 24 8.01 12.27 12.73
CA ARG A 24 7.60 11.99 11.36
C ARG A 24 8.82 11.89 10.44
N SER A 25 8.99 10.74 9.79
CA SER A 25 10.03 10.50 8.80
C SER A 25 9.37 10.22 7.44
N CYS A 26 9.75 10.96 6.42
CA CYS A 26 9.16 10.85 5.08
C CYS A 26 10.25 10.52 4.07
N TYR A 27 10.05 9.47 3.28
CA TYR A 27 11.02 9.00 2.30
C TYR A 27 10.36 8.78 0.93
N VAL A 28 11.08 9.11 -0.14
CA VAL A 28 10.75 8.69 -1.51
C VAL A 28 11.95 7.93 -2.06
N LEU A 29 11.76 6.63 -2.29
CA LEU A 29 12.71 5.76 -2.96
C LEU A 29 12.50 5.91 -4.47
N ALA A 30 13.55 6.19 -5.25
CA ALA A 30 13.43 6.45 -6.68
C ALA A 30 14.50 5.73 -7.49
N LEU A 31 14.10 5.18 -8.65
CA LEU A 31 15.00 4.57 -9.62
C LEU A 31 15.55 5.67 -10.51
N ASP A 32 16.70 6.20 -10.14
CA ASP A 32 17.37 7.28 -10.85
C ASP A 32 18.84 7.31 -10.44
N SER A 33 19.74 7.41 -11.41
CA SER A 33 21.19 7.50 -11.15
C SER A 33 21.67 8.93 -10.94
N THR A 34 20.79 9.93 -11.01
CA THR A 34 21.17 11.32 -10.73
C THR A 34 21.51 11.51 -9.24
N PRO A 35 22.54 12.31 -8.89
CA PRO A 35 22.85 12.62 -7.49
C PRO A 35 21.65 13.29 -6.80
N SER A 36 21.34 12.91 -5.56
CA SER A 36 20.15 13.38 -4.84
C SER A 36 20.20 14.88 -4.53
N PRO A 37 19.30 15.71 -5.08
CA PRO A 37 18.92 16.96 -4.44
C PRO A 37 17.87 16.68 -3.34
N LYS A 38 17.82 17.53 -2.31
CA LYS A 38 16.65 17.53 -1.39
C LYS A 38 15.38 17.75 -2.21
N SER A 39 14.26 17.17 -1.77
CA SER A 39 12.98 17.38 -2.46
C SER A 39 12.71 18.87 -2.62
N LYS A 40 12.02 19.25 -3.71
CA LYS A 40 11.69 20.66 -3.97
C LYS A 40 10.90 21.29 -2.82
N SER A 41 10.07 20.50 -2.13
CA SER A 41 9.25 20.93 -0.99
C SER A 41 9.97 20.87 0.35
N GLY A 42 11.03 20.06 0.49
CA GLY A 42 11.68 19.76 1.77
C GLY A 42 10.87 18.81 2.67
N GLU A 43 9.78 18.23 2.18
CA GLU A 43 8.85 17.40 2.99
C GLU A 43 9.28 15.94 3.13
N TYR A 44 10.23 15.47 2.32
CA TYR A 44 10.71 14.09 2.33
C TYR A 44 12.18 13.99 1.89
N ASP A 45 12.84 12.94 2.36
CA ASP A 45 14.18 12.56 1.93
C ASP A 45 14.11 11.66 0.69
N MET A 46 14.72 12.12 -0.40
CA MET A 46 14.79 11.32 -1.63
C MET A 46 16.01 10.40 -1.61
N ILE A 47 15.76 9.09 -1.67
CA ILE A 47 16.78 8.03 -1.72
C ILE A 47 16.76 7.44 -3.14
N ARG A 48 17.89 7.48 -3.82
CA ARG A 48 18.01 7.13 -5.23
C ARG A 48 18.80 5.83 -5.40
N PHE A 49 18.32 5.00 -6.32
CA PHE A 49 18.89 3.69 -6.64
C PHE A 49 19.14 3.60 -8.14
N SER A 50 20.19 2.89 -8.54
CA SER A 50 20.51 2.71 -9.96
C SER A 50 19.78 1.53 -10.58
N GLU A 51 19.41 0.54 -9.77
CA GLU A 51 18.74 -0.68 -10.22
C GLU A 51 17.38 -0.87 -9.51
N GLU A 52 16.38 -1.38 -10.24
CA GLU A 52 15.02 -1.66 -9.68
C GLU A 52 15.13 -2.60 -8.47
N PHE A 53 16.04 -3.56 -8.53
CA PHE A 53 16.27 -4.49 -7.43
C PHE A 53 16.79 -3.80 -6.17
N GLU A 54 17.71 -2.85 -6.30
CA GLU A 54 18.24 -2.12 -5.15
C GLU A 54 17.16 -1.24 -4.53
N LEU A 55 16.32 -0.60 -5.35
CA LEU A 55 15.15 0.16 -4.89
C LEU A 55 14.22 -0.73 -4.05
N LEU A 56 13.88 -1.89 -4.60
CA LEU A 56 13.02 -2.83 -3.92
C LEU A 56 13.66 -3.39 -2.64
N GLY A 57 14.96 -3.67 -2.64
CA GLY A 57 15.70 -4.06 -1.44
C GLY A 57 15.70 -2.95 -0.38
N GLY A 58 15.83 -1.70 -0.83
CA GLY A 58 15.74 -0.49 -0.02
C GLY A 58 14.38 -0.34 0.67
N PHE A 59 13.28 -0.70 -0.01
CA PHE A 59 11.95 -0.72 0.59
C PHE A 59 11.87 -1.67 1.81
N PHE A 60 12.30 -2.93 1.66
CA PHE A 60 12.29 -3.89 2.77
C PHE A 60 13.26 -3.47 3.89
N GLU A 61 14.42 -2.93 3.54
CA GLU A 61 15.37 -2.42 4.53
C GLU A 61 14.81 -1.22 5.30
N LYS A 62 14.09 -0.30 4.66
CA LYS A 62 13.45 0.83 5.35
C LYS A 62 12.39 0.37 6.34
N ILE A 63 11.57 -0.63 5.97
CA ILE A 63 10.63 -1.25 6.92
C ILE A 63 11.37 -1.81 8.13
N ARG A 64 12.51 -2.49 7.95
CA ARG A 64 13.29 -3.02 9.07
C ARG A 64 13.87 -1.91 9.95
N GLN A 65 14.38 -0.84 9.35
CA GLN A 65 15.07 0.25 10.06
C GLN A 65 14.13 1.14 10.87
N GLU A 66 12.98 1.51 10.30
CA GLU A 66 11.98 2.33 11.00
C GLU A 66 11.04 1.49 11.90
N ASP A 67 11.10 0.17 11.77
CA ASP A 67 10.41 -0.83 12.60
C ASP A 67 8.92 -0.55 12.91
N PRO A 68 8.05 -0.31 11.90
CA PRO A 68 6.65 0.00 12.15
C PRO A 68 5.88 -1.20 12.73
N ASP A 69 5.00 -0.95 13.69
CA ASP A 69 4.05 -1.95 14.20
C ASP A 69 2.91 -2.22 13.20
N VAL A 70 2.45 -1.17 12.54
CA VAL A 70 1.35 -1.20 11.58
C VAL A 70 1.82 -0.61 10.26
N ILE A 71 1.67 -1.39 9.18
CA ILE A 71 1.90 -0.97 7.81
C ILE A 71 0.54 -0.75 7.17
N ILE A 72 0.30 0.48 6.71
CA ILE A 72 -0.94 0.85 6.05
C ILE A 72 -0.68 1.25 4.59
N GLY A 73 -1.72 1.19 3.77
CA GLY A 73 -1.69 1.73 2.41
C GLY A 73 -3.08 1.71 1.78
N TYR A 74 -3.20 2.28 0.58
CA TYR A 74 -4.48 2.37 -0.13
C TYR A 74 -4.49 1.43 -1.33
N ASN A 75 -5.22 0.31 -1.20
CA ASN A 75 -5.29 -0.77 -2.19
C ASN A 75 -3.95 -1.54 -2.39
N ILE A 76 -3.10 -1.57 -1.36
CA ILE A 76 -1.82 -2.27 -1.39
C ILE A 76 -1.96 -3.78 -1.60
N MET A 77 -3.02 -4.40 -1.09
CA MET A 77 -3.23 -5.84 -1.24
C MET A 77 -3.75 -6.20 -2.64
N GLY A 78 -4.52 -5.30 -3.25
CA GLY A 78 -5.09 -5.48 -4.59
C GLY A 78 -4.15 -5.08 -5.73
N PHE A 79 -3.13 -4.26 -5.46
CA PHE A 79 -2.23 -3.74 -6.47
C PHE A 79 -0.75 -3.86 -6.08
N ASP A 80 -0.26 -3.01 -5.17
CA ASP A 80 1.18 -2.82 -4.92
C ASP A 80 1.90 -4.11 -4.55
N MET A 81 1.39 -4.85 -3.56
CA MET A 81 2.01 -6.09 -3.10
C MET A 81 1.99 -7.16 -4.19
N LYS A 82 0.90 -7.27 -4.95
CA LYS A 82 0.84 -8.20 -6.09
C LYS A 82 1.90 -7.86 -7.14
N TYR A 83 2.05 -6.58 -7.45
CA TYR A 83 2.99 -6.10 -8.47
C TYR A 83 4.46 -6.29 -8.03
N ILE A 84 4.79 -5.89 -6.80
CA ILE A 84 6.11 -6.11 -6.17
C ILE A 84 6.45 -7.60 -6.19
N LEU A 85 5.53 -8.46 -5.77
CA LEU A 85 5.78 -9.90 -5.71
C LEU A 85 6.02 -10.52 -7.08
N GLN A 86 5.25 -10.12 -8.09
CA GLN A 86 5.46 -10.59 -9.45
C GLN A 86 6.83 -10.17 -10.00
N LYS A 87 7.28 -8.94 -9.71
CA LYS A 87 8.63 -8.46 -10.02
C LYS A 87 9.71 -9.25 -9.28
N TYR A 88 9.49 -9.50 -7.99
CA TYR A 88 10.41 -10.31 -7.20
C TYR A 88 10.51 -11.73 -7.73
N TYR A 89 9.41 -12.42 -7.99
CA TYR A 89 9.48 -13.81 -8.48
C TYR A 89 10.09 -13.92 -9.88
N SER A 90 9.94 -12.89 -10.74
CA SER A 90 10.54 -12.90 -12.08
C SER A 90 12.04 -12.63 -12.06
N GLN A 91 12.52 -11.77 -11.14
CA GLN A 91 13.93 -11.36 -11.08
C GLN A 91 14.76 -12.06 -9.99
N LEU A 92 14.11 -12.53 -8.90
CA LEU A 92 14.76 -12.92 -7.65
C LEU A 92 14.21 -14.25 -7.13
N LYS A 93 15.12 -15.13 -6.73
CA LYS A 93 14.75 -16.46 -6.22
C LYS A 93 14.09 -16.41 -4.83
N ASN A 94 14.28 -15.32 -4.06
CA ASN A 94 13.72 -15.16 -2.71
C ASN A 94 13.41 -13.68 -2.42
N VAL A 95 12.28 -13.45 -1.74
CA VAL A 95 11.90 -12.12 -1.25
C VAL A 95 12.68 -11.77 0.04
N PRO A 96 13.23 -10.54 0.17
CA PRO A 96 13.86 -10.08 1.39
C PRO A 96 12.90 -10.11 2.58
N GLN A 97 13.39 -10.56 3.72
CA GLN A 97 12.62 -10.61 4.95
C GLN A 97 12.52 -9.23 5.61
N ALA A 98 11.32 -8.72 5.90
CA ALA A 98 11.13 -7.53 6.72
C ALA A 98 10.27 -7.75 7.98
N GLY A 99 9.75 -8.96 8.21
CA GLY A 99 9.19 -9.36 9.49
C GLY A 99 10.22 -9.40 10.61
N ARG A 100 9.75 -9.29 11.86
CA ARG A 100 10.55 -9.25 13.09
C ARG A 100 11.07 -10.62 13.54
N ALA A 101 10.60 -11.72 12.94
CA ALA A 101 10.98 -13.07 13.32
C ALA A 101 12.06 -13.66 12.38
N PRO A 102 13.38 -13.49 12.63
CA PRO A 102 14.46 -13.81 11.68
C PRO A 102 14.53 -15.27 11.24
N LYS A 103 13.89 -16.19 11.99
CA LYS A 103 13.86 -17.63 11.69
C LYS A 103 12.59 -18.06 10.94
N ILE A 104 11.62 -17.17 10.80
CA ILE A 104 10.35 -17.42 10.12
C ILE A 104 10.36 -16.54 8.88
N LYS A 105 10.23 -17.17 7.70
CA LYS A 105 10.13 -16.42 6.45
C LYS A 105 8.82 -15.66 6.43
N ASP A 106 8.85 -14.43 5.91
CA ASP A 106 7.62 -13.73 5.60
C ASP A 106 6.81 -14.52 4.57
N GLU A 107 5.52 -14.62 4.81
CA GLU A 107 4.62 -15.40 3.98
C GLU A 107 3.89 -14.51 3.00
N ILE A 108 3.66 -15.04 1.81
CA ILE A 108 2.83 -14.40 0.80
C ILE A 108 1.55 -15.22 0.72
N ILE A 109 0.44 -14.58 1.09
CA ILE A 109 -0.86 -15.21 1.07
C ILE A 109 -1.62 -14.68 -0.14
N HIS A 110 -1.72 -15.50 -1.18
CA HIS A 110 -2.59 -15.23 -2.31
C HIS A 110 -4.02 -15.63 -1.95
N LYS A 111 -4.97 -14.72 -2.17
CA LYS A 111 -6.40 -15.04 -2.08
C LYS A 111 -7.10 -14.58 -3.35
N SER A 112 -7.86 -15.48 -3.95
CA SER A 112 -8.80 -15.18 -5.03
C SER A 112 -10.20 -15.46 -4.53
N TRP A 113 -11.10 -14.52 -4.75
CA TRP A 113 -12.52 -14.71 -4.51
C TRP A 113 -13.31 -14.34 -5.76
N ASN A 114 -14.45 -14.99 -5.92
CA ASN A 114 -15.37 -14.76 -7.04
C ASN A 114 -16.79 -14.58 -6.49
N SER A 115 -17.45 -13.48 -6.82
CA SER A 115 -18.90 -13.38 -6.70
C SER A 115 -19.59 -13.00 -7.99
N SER A 116 -20.87 -13.35 -8.02
CA SER A 116 -21.83 -12.89 -9.02
C SER A 116 -21.96 -11.37 -9.10
N ALA A 117 -21.83 -10.64 -7.99
CA ALA A 117 -22.04 -9.18 -7.95
C ALA A 117 -20.78 -8.37 -8.26
N TYR A 118 -19.60 -8.84 -7.85
CA TYR A 118 -18.35 -8.08 -7.90
C TYR A 118 -17.23 -8.74 -8.73
N GLY A 119 -17.52 -9.89 -9.35
CA GLY A 119 -16.57 -10.63 -10.19
C GLY A 119 -15.42 -11.25 -9.39
N VAL A 120 -14.33 -11.59 -10.10
CA VAL A 120 -13.12 -12.15 -9.48
C VAL A 120 -12.27 -11.01 -8.90
N ARG A 121 -12.03 -11.06 -7.58
CA ARG A 121 -11.06 -10.21 -6.90
C ARG A 121 -9.88 -11.06 -6.46
N GLU A 122 -8.69 -10.66 -6.87
CA GLU A 122 -7.43 -11.24 -6.42
C GLU A 122 -6.73 -10.26 -5.49
N CYS A 123 -6.15 -10.77 -4.42
CA CYS A 123 -5.28 -9.99 -3.55
C CYS A 123 -4.06 -10.82 -3.16
N ALA A 124 -2.98 -10.11 -2.86
CA ALA A 124 -1.78 -10.67 -2.27
C ALA A 124 -1.53 -9.96 -0.94
N ILE A 125 -1.49 -10.74 0.14
CA ILE A 125 -1.16 -10.24 1.46
C ILE A 125 0.30 -10.57 1.73
N PHE A 126 1.09 -9.55 2.02
CA PHE A 126 2.42 -9.72 2.55
C PHE A 126 2.34 -9.84 4.08
N ASN A 127 2.60 -11.03 4.59
CA ASN A 127 2.60 -11.30 6.02
C ASN A 127 4.01 -11.08 6.57
N PHE A 128 4.34 -9.83 6.92
CA PHE A 128 5.54 -9.50 7.66
C PHE A 128 5.38 -9.98 9.10
N VAL A 129 5.99 -11.12 9.44
CA VAL A 129 5.75 -11.77 10.74
C VAL A 129 6.08 -10.81 11.89
N GLY A 130 5.12 -10.57 12.78
CA GLY A 130 5.26 -9.63 13.91
C GLY A 130 4.95 -8.16 13.59
N ARG A 131 4.40 -7.87 12.41
CA ARG A 131 3.84 -6.56 12.02
C ARG A 131 2.41 -6.74 11.51
N CYS A 132 1.58 -5.71 11.66
CA CYS A 132 0.21 -5.71 11.17
C CYS A 132 0.10 -5.00 9.81
N CYS A 133 -0.47 -5.65 8.80
CA CYS A 133 -0.72 -5.03 7.49
C CYS A 133 -2.20 -4.69 7.33
N PHE A 134 -2.48 -3.44 6.98
CA PHE A 134 -3.82 -2.89 6.87
C PHE A 134 -4.01 -2.18 5.53
N ASP A 135 -5.02 -2.59 4.77
CA ASP A 135 -5.39 -1.94 3.53
C ASP A 135 -6.60 -1.02 3.78
N VAL A 136 -6.35 0.29 3.74
CA VAL A 136 -7.36 1.34 3.99
C VAL A 136 -8.50 1.24 3.00
N TYR A 137 -8.21 0.96 1.72
CA TYR A 137 -9.25 0.78 0.70
C TYR A 137 -10.16 -0.39 1.06
N SER A 138 -9.56 -1.52 1.43
CA SER A 138 -10.33 -2.73 1.78
C SER A 138 -11.23 -2.47 2.99
N TYR A 139 -10.70 -1.83 4.04
CA TYR A 139 -11.49 -1.49 5.23
C TYR A 139 -12.66 -0.56 4.91
N LEU A 140 -12.40 0.55 4.21
CA LEU A 140 -13.45 1.51 3.86
C LEU A 140 -14.52 0.90 2.97
N SER A 141 -14.13 0.08 1.99
CA SER A 141 -15.08 -0.57 1.08
C SER A 141 -16.07 -1.52 1.77
N MET A 142 -15.79 -1.91 3.02
CA MET A 142 -16.62 -2.82 3.80
C MET A 142 -17.41 -2.08 4.89
N GLU A 143 -16.77 -1.13 5.58
CA GLU A 143 -17.34 -0.52 6.79
C GLU A 143 -18.03 0.82 6.51
N VAL A 144 -17.75 1.46 5.37
CA VAL A 144 -18.22 2.83 5.09
C VAL A 144 -18.89 2.89 3.73
N THR A 145 -20.20 3.13 3.70
CA THR A 145 -20.92 3.31 2.44
C THR A 145 -20.55 4.63 1.76
N MET A 146 -19.85 4.54 0.62
CA MET A 146 -19.48 5.70 -0.22
C MET A 146 -19.90 5.51 -1.68
N GLN A 147 -20.02 6.61 -2.43
CA GLN A 147 -20.32 6.55 -3.87
C GLN A 147 -19.17 5.95 -4.68
N LYS A 148 -17.93 6.28 -4.30
CA LYS A 148 -16.69 5.79 -4.92
C LYS A 148 -15.65 5.59 -3.84
N TYR A 149 -14.70 4.70 -4.12
CA TYR A 149 -13.60 4.37 -3.21
C TYR A 149 -12.23 4.64 -3.86
N SER A 150 -12.15 5.50 -4.88
CA SER A 150 -10.85 5.98 -5.35
C SER A 150 -10.22 6.90 -4.31
N LEU A 151 -8.90 6.85 -4.13
CA LEU A 151 -8.20 7.70 -3.16
C LEU A 151 -8.56 9.17 -3.34
N ASP A 152 -8.63 9.65 -4.58
CA ASP A 152 -9.04 11.02 -4.90
C ASP A 152 -10.42 11.37 -4.30
N PHE A 153 -11.45 10.56 -4.59
CA PHE A 153 -12.80 10.79 -4.08
C PHE A 153 -12.84 10.73 -2.54
N VAL A 154 -12.23 9.71 -1.96
CA VAL A 154 -12.22 9.49 -0.50
C VAL A 154 -11.45 10.60 0.21
N SER A 155 -10.32 11.05 -0.32
CA SER A 155 -9.55 12.17 0.22
C SER A 155 -10.35 13.48 0.18
N GLN A 156 -11.07 13.73 -0.91
CA GLN A 156 -11.91 14.92 -1.01
C GLN A 156 -13.12 14.86 -0.07
N GLU A 157 -13.78 13.71 0.04
CA GLU A 157 -14.96 13.53 0.89
C GLU A 157 -14.62 13.60 2.39
N ILE A 158 -13.51 12.99 2.81
CA ILE A 158 -13.13 12.90 4.24
C ILE A 158 -12.28 14.09 4.70
N LEU A 159 -11.32 14.52 3.87
CA LEU A 159 -10.32 15.52 4.25
C LEU A 159 -10.58 16.89 3.61
N GLY A 160 -11.39 16.97 2.54
CA GLY A 160 -11.50 18.18 1.72
C GLY A 160 -10.23 18.51 0.94
N ARG A 161 -9.33 17.53 0.76
CA ARG A 161 -8.07 17.64 0.01
C ARG A 161 -8.17 16.79 -1.26
N ASN A 162 -7.68 17.32 -2.37
CA ASN A 162 -7.57 16.56 -3.61
C ASN A 162 -6.17 15.93 -3.72
N LYS A 163 -6.13 14.81 -4.43
CA LYS A 163 -4.89 14.22 -4.92
C LYS A 163 -4.27 15.11 -6.02
N ILE A 164 -2.96 14.98 -6.25
CA ILE A 164 -2.31 15.57 -7.42
C ILE A 164 -2.81 14.84 -8.68
N ASP A 165 -3.46 15.56 -9.60
CA ASP A 165 -3.90 14.97 -10.87
C ASP A 165 -2.69 14.73 -11.79
N MET A 166 -2.25 13.47 -11.86
CA MET A 166 -1.23 13.02 -12.81
C MET A 166 -1.65 11.72 -13.46
N PRO A 167 -2.18 11.76 -14.69
CA PRO A 167 -2.51 10.56 -15.44
C PRO A 167 -1.28 9.66 -15.60
N TYR A 168 -1.45 8.34 -15.45
CA TYR A 168 -0.34 7.37 -15.50
C TYR A 168 0.54 7.52 -16.76
N LYS A 169 -0.05 7.83 -17.93
CA LYS A 169 0.70 8.05 -19.17
C LYS A 169 1.68 9.23 -19.07
N VAL A 170 1.28 10.29 -18.38
CA VAL A 170 2.11 11.47 -18.16
C VAL A 170 3.25 11.13 -17.21
N MET A 171 2.97 10.36 -16.16
CA MET A 171 3.97 9.86 -15.22
C MET A 171 5.07 9.05 -15.92
N PHE A 172 4.69 8.03 -16.69
CA PHE A 172 5.66 7.23 -17.46
C PHE A 172 6.46 8.07 -18.47
N LYS A 173 5.81 9.05 -19.10
CA LYS A 173 6.51 9.98 -20.01
C LYS A 173 7.54 10.82 -19.27
N LYS A 174 7.17 11.43 -18.14
CA LYS A 174 8.10 12.22 -17.30
C LYS A 174 9.27 11.37 -16.80
N TYR A 175 9.00 10.12 -16.41
CA TYR A 175 10.04 9.19 -15.99
C TYR A 175 11.06 8.94 -17.11
N LYS A 176 10.58 8.64 -18.33
CA LYS A 176 11.46 8.47 -19.51
C LYS A 176 12.24 9.72 -19.90
N GLU A 177 11.73 10.91 -19.54
CA GLU A 177 12.43 12.19 -19.73
C GLU A 177 13.43 12.51 -18.60
N GLY A 178 13.59 11.62 -17.61
CA GLY A 178 14.48 11.83 -16.45
C GLY A 178 13.94 12.84 -15.43
N LYS A 179 12.63 13.13 -15.44
CA LYS A 179 11.98 14.12 -14.56
C LYS A 179 11.41 13.48 -13.30
N VAL A 180 12.21 12.66 -12.64
CA VAL A 180 11.81 11.87 -11.46
C VAL A 180 11.35 12.78 -10.31
N ASP A 181 12.03 13.91 -10.11
CA ASP A 181 11.67 14.91 -9.09
C ASP A 181 10.27 15.51 -9.29
N GLU A 182 9.77 15.56 -10.53
CA GLU A 182 8.41 16.07 -10.79
C GLU A 182 7.31 15.05 -10.49
N ILE A 183 7.69 13.78 -10.30
CA ILE A 183 6.76 12.68 -9.99
C ILE A 183 6.73 12.42 -8.48
N ALA A 184 7.85 12.69 -7.79
CA ALA A 184 8.02 12.39 -6.38
C ALA A 184 6.94 13.00 -5.47
N ASP A 185 6.55 14.25 -5.73
CA ASP A 185 5.49 14.91 -4.96
C ASP A 185 4.13 14.20 -5.12
N TYR A 186 3.80 13.71 -6.31
CA TYR A 186 2.59 12.92 -6.55
C TYR A 186 2.59 11.65 -5.69
N CYS A 187 3.72 10.92 -5.71
CA CYS A 187 3.83 9.66 -4.96
C CYS A 187 3.80 9.89 -3.45
N PHE A 188 4.45 10.95 -2.98
CA PHE A 188 4.41 11.36 -1.57
C PHE A 188 2.99 11.73 -1.11
N ILE A 189 2.27 12.56 -1.87
CA ILE A 189 0.92 13.00 -1.52
C ILE A 189 -0.07 11.83 -1.44
N ASP A 190 0.05 10.82 -2.30
CA ASP A 190 -0.81 9.62 -2.20
C ASP A 190 -0.66 8.91 -0.84
N SER A 191 0.58 8.77 -0.35
CA SER A 191 0.86 8.18 0.96
C SER A 191 0.45 9.10 2.12
N ASP A 192 0.64 10.42 1.97
CA ASP A 192 0.23 11.43 2.97
C ASP A 192 -1.28 11.43 3.17
N LEU A 193 -2.06 11.48 2.08
CA LEU A 193 -3.51 11.41 2.12
C LEU A 193 -4.00 10.12 2.77
N THR A 194 -3.36 8.99 2.47
CA THR A 194 -3.72 7.69 3.05
C THR A 194 -3.53 7.69 4.58
N LEU A 195 -2.41 8.22 5.06
CA LEU A 195 -2.14 8.35 6.50
C LEU A 195 -3.11 9.31 7.17
N GLU A 196 -3.44 10.43 6.54
CA GLU A 196 -4.41 11.39 7.08
C GLU A 196 -5.82 10.80 7.16
N ILE A 197 -6.27 10.06 6.15
CA ILE A 197 -7.56 9.33 6.18
C ILE A 197 -7.57 8.36 7.36
N TRP A 198 -6.49 7.56 7.52
CA TRP A 198 -6.35 6.59 8.61
C TRP A 198 -6.50 7.24 9.99
N LYS A 199 -5.84 8.39 10.19
CA LYS A 199 -5.90 9.17 11.44
C LYS A 199 -7.27 9.82 11.64
N LYS A 200 -7.80 10.49 10.60
CA LYS A 200 -9.07 11.24 10.67
C LYS A 200 -10.24 10.36 11.07
N LEU A 201 -10.27 9.12 10.57
CA LEU A 201 -11.30 8.15 10.87
C LEU A 201 -11.00 7.27 12.09
N ASN A 202 -9.84 7.45 12.75
CA ASN A 202 -9.38 6.60 13.87
C ASN A 202 -9.44 5.09 13.54
N LEU A 203 -9.03 4.71 12.33
CA LEU A 203 -9.22 3.34 11.83
C LEU A 203 -8.51 2.30 12.69
N TRP A 204 -7.35 2.62 13.27
CA TRP A 204 -6.67 1.73 14.21
C TRP A 204 -7.52 1.43 15.46
N ILE A 205 -8.11 2.47 16.05
CA ILE A 205 -8.94 2.35 17.26
C ILE A 205 -10.19 1.53 16.92
N ALA A 206 -10.85 1.83 15.81
CA ALA A 206 -12.01 1.07 15.34
C ALA A 206 -11.67 -0.42 15.15
N ALA A 207 -10.55 -0.73 14.50
CA ALA A 207 -10.07 -2.10 14.29
C ALA A 207 -9.84 -2.86 15.61
N VAL A 208 -9.18 -2.21 16.58
CA VAL A 208 -8.87 -2.80 17.89
C VAL A 208 -10.14 -3.04 18.70
N GLU A 209 -11.09 -2.10 18.70
CA GLU A 209 -12.37 -2.25 19.40
C GLU A 209 -13.21 -3.38 18.80
N GLN A 210 -13.25 -3.52 17.47
CA GLN A 210 -13.89 -4.67 16.82
C GLN A 210 -13.24 -6.00 17.25
N CYS A 211 -11.91 -6.07 17.30
CA CYS A 211 -11.21 -7.29 17.75
C CYS A 211 -11.55 -7.65 19.20
N LYS A 212 -11.62 -6.65 20.09
CA LYS A 212 -12.04 -6.87 21.48
C LYS A 212 -13.47 -7.39 21.58
N LEU A 213 -14.38 -6.81 20.80
CA LEU A 213 -15.79 -7.20 20.77
C LEU A 213 -15.97 -8.63 20.29
N PHE A 214 -15.31 -9.00 19.19
CA PHE A 214 -15.40 -10.32 18.59
C PHE A 214 -14.49 -11.37 19.25
N LYS A 215 -13.59 -10.93 20.15
CA LYS A 215 -12.61 -11.78 20.85
C LYS A 215 -11.72 -12.58 19.89
N VAL A 216 -11.32 -11.93 18.81
CA VAL A 216 -10.39 -12.47 17.80
C VAL A 216 -9.13 -11.61 17.77
N ASP A 217 -8.02 -12.19 17.33
CA ASP A 217 -6.81 -11.41 17.09
C ASP A 217 -6.94 -10.55 15.82
N ILE A 218 -6.09 -9.53 15.72
CA ILE A 218 -6.13 -8.57 14.62
C ILE A 218 -5.84 -9.24 13.27
N HIS A 219 -4.95 -10.24 13.23
CA HIS A 219 -4.69 -10.98 11.99
C HIS A 219 -5.91 -11.83 11.62
N GLU A 220 -6.58 -12.49 12.57
CA GLU A 220 -7.79 -13.26 12.34
C GLU A 220 -8.96 -12.39 11.86
N MET A 221 -9.16 -11.22 12.49
CA MET A 221 -10.17 -10.26 12.05
C MET A 221 -9.93 -9.92 10.58
N TYR A 222 -8.73 -9.45 10.23
CA TYR A 222 -8.40 -8.98 8.89
C TYR A 222 -8.13 -10.08 7.86
N SER A 223 -7.86 -11.32 8.29
CA SER A 223 -7.60 -12.44 7.38
C SER A 223 -8.79 -13.38 7.19
N LYS A 224 -9.65 -13.57 8.19
CA LYS A 224 -10.82 -14.47 8.14
C LYS A 224 -12.13 -13.71 8.10
N VAL A 225 -12.33 -12.66 8.91
CA VAL A 225 -13.61 -11.94 8.95
C VAL A 225 -13.74 -11.02 7.74
N PHE A 226 -12.70 -10.24 7.41
CA PHE A 226 -12.72 -9.36 6.23
C PHE A 226 -12.86 -10.14 4.90
N TYR A 227 -12.32 -11.35 4.83
CA TYR A 227 -12.39 -12.19 3.63
C TYR A 227 -13.63 -13.10 3.56
N ASN A 228 -14.21 -13.50 4.70
CA ASN A 228 -15.44 -14.29 4.71
C ASN A 228 -16.70 -13.42 4.72
N MET A 229 -16.64 -12.16 5.15
CA MET A 229 -17.77 -11.21 5.01
C MET A 229 -18.05 -10.87 3.54
N GLN A 230 -17.04 -10.90 2.68
CA GLN A 230 -17.25 -10.87 1.22
C GLN A 230 -18.01 -12.10 0.70
N LYS A 231 -18.01 -13.24 1.41
CA LYS A 231 -18.87 -14.38 1.07
C LYS A 231 -20.32 -14.21 1.55
N SER A 232 -20.58 -13.42 2.61
CA SER A 232 -21.91 -13.32 3.22
C SER A 232 -22.89 -12.37 2.51
N ASP A 233 -22.45 -11.58 1.54
CA ASP A 233 -23.38 -10.89 0.61
C ASP A 233 -24.20 -11.85 -0.26
N GLN A 234 -23.97 -13.17 -0.13
CA GLN A 234 -24.86 -14.22 -0.64
C GLN A 234 -26.17 -14.38 0.16
N TYR A 235 -26.38 -13.63 1.26
CA TYR A 235 -27.56 -13.75 2.13
C TYR A 235 -28.29 -12.43 2.42
N LEU A 236 -28.08 -11.37 1.64
CA LEU A 236 -29.04 -10.27 1.64
C LEU A 236 -30.25 -10.71 0.77
N PRO A 237 -31.46 -10.84 1.33
CA PRO A 237 -32.63 -11.16 0.52
C PRO A 237 -32.77 -10.09 -0.56
N ALA A 238 -33.06 -10.54 -1.79
CA ALA A 238 -33.43 -9.64 -2.86
C ALA A 238 -34.49 -8.68 -2.34
N LYS A 239 -34.25 -7.38 -2.47
CA LYS A 239 -35.29 -6.38 -2.21
C LYS A 239 -36.39 -6.61 -3.25
N ASP A 240 -37.55 -7.06 -2.78
CA ASP A 240 -38.81 -7.10 -3.53
C ASP A 240 -39.19 -5.72 -4.09
#